data_AF-A0A838F7F7-F1
#
_entry.id   AF-A0A838F7F7-F1
#
_cell.length_a   1.000
_cell.length_b   1.000
_cell.length_c   1.000
_cell.angle_alpha   90.00
_cell.angle_beta   90.00
_cell.angle_gamma   90.00
#
_symmetry.space_group_name_H-M   'P 1'
#
loop_
_entity.id
_entity.type
_entity.pdbx_description
1 polymer ?
#
loop_
_entity_poly.entity_id
_entity_poly.type
_entity_poly.pdbx_seq_one_letter_code
_entity_poly.pdbx_strand_id
1 'polypeptide(L)'
;MIKYISLAEARLLNLRSQWLQPHFPLHGKDDTLKTIEHLGYIQIDTLSVVERAHHHTLWSRISDYKKSWLHELFEEKHLFEYWSHAASYLPMKDFRFSLLRKSAYINGKSHWFEQDKKVKRFVLNRIKREGPL
;
A
#
# COMPACT_ATOMS: atom_id res chain seq x y z
N MET A 1 2.56 -15.37 -33.60
CA MET A 1 4.04 -15.24 -33.50
C MET A 1 4.37 -14.88 -32.06
N ILE A 2 4.96 -15.80 -31.29
CA ILE A 2 5.32 -15.53 -29.88
C ILE A 2 6.58 -14.66 -29.89
N LYS A 3 6.50 -13.46 -29.30
CA LYS A 3 7.65 -12.58 -29.13
C LYS A 3 8.37 -12.97 -27.83
N TYR A 4 9.67 -13.22 -27.93
CA TYR A 4 10.53 -13.43 -26.76
C TYR A 4 11.32 -12.15 -26.45
N ILE A 5 11.63 -11.94 -25.19
CA ILE A 5 12.54 -10.89 -24.70
C ILE A 5 13.68 -11.54 -23.93
N SER A 6 14.87 -10.96 -24.01
CA SER A 6 16.02 -11.36 -23.21
C SER A 6 15.84 -10.99 -21.73
N LEU A 7 16.65 -11.60 -20.85
CA LEU A 7 16.66 -11.26 -19.43
C LEU A 7 17.04 -9.79 -19.17
N ALA A 8 17.93 -9.23 -19.99
CA ALA A 8 18.31 -7.82 -19.89
C ALA A 8 17.13 -6.90 -20.23
N GLU A 9 16.39 -7.21 -21.29
CA GLU A 9 15.17 -6.47 -21.65
C GLU A 9 14.10 -6.60 -20.58
N ALA A 10 13.85 -7.80 -20.05
CA ALA A 10 12.89 -8.02 -18.97
C ALA A 10 13.23 -7.22 -17.71
N ARG A 11 14.51 -7.18 -17.31
CA ARG A 11 14.98 -6.38 -16.17
C ARG A 11 14.77 -4.89 -16.41
N LEU A 12 15.13 -4.40 -17.59
CA LEU A 12 14.97 -2.98 -17.94
C LEU A 12 13.50 -2.58 -17.97
N LEU A 13 12.63 -3.44 -18.53
CA LEU A 13 11.18 -3.24 -18.52
C LEU A 13 10.63 -3.16 -17.09
N ASN A 14 11.10 -4.04 -16.20
CA ASN A 14 10.67 -4.03 -14.80
C ASN A 14 11.14 -2.77 -14.03
N LEU A 15 12.38 -2.33 -14.25
CA LEU A 15 12.88 -1.09 -13.64
C LEU A 15 12.11 0.14 -14.16
N ARG A 16 11.81 0.17 -15.46
CA ARG A 16 11.00 1.22 -16.10
C ARG A 16 9.57 1.24 -15.59
N SER A 17 8.93 0.07 -15.49
CA SER A 17 7.56 -0.03 -14.98
C SER A 17 7.44 0.37 -13.51
N GLN A 18 8.55 0.43 -12.77
CA GLN A 18 8.59 0.86 -11.38
C GLN A 18 9.08 2.31 -11.19
N TRP A 19 9.33 3.04 -12.28
CA TRP A 19 9.92 4.39 -12.26
C TRP A 19 11.29 4.47 -11.56
N LEU A 20 12.08 3.39 -11.68
CA LEU A 20 13.46 3.36 -11.19
C LEU A 20 14.47 3.71 -12.30
N GLN A 21 14.08 3.58 -13.58
CA GLN A 21 14.89 3.98 -14.74
C GLN A 21 14.02 4.42 -15.94
N PRO A 22 14.44 5.40 -16.75
CA PRO A 22 15.44 6.41 -16.39
C PRO A 22 14.97 7.15 -15.12
N HIS A 23 15.90 7.71 -14.36
CA HIS A 23 15.56 8.43 -13.14
C HIS A 23 14.82 9.72 -13.53
N PHE A 24 13.50 9.72 -13.44
CA PHE A 24 12.70 10.94 -13.59
C PHE A 24 12.73 11.68 -12.25
N PRO A 25 13.06 12.98 -12.21
CA PRO A 25 13.04 13.73 -10.96
C PRO A 25 11.60 14.02 -10.55
N LEU A 26 10.95 13.04 -9.93
CA LEU A 26 9.70 13.23 -9.22
C LEU A 26 9.97 14.06 -7.97
N HIS A 27 9.04 14.95 -7.66
CA HIS A 27 9.20 15.90 -6.56
C HIS A 27 7.86 16.24 -5.90
N GLY A 28 7.93 16.58 -4.62
CA GLY A 28 6.77 17.04 -3.88
C GLY A 28 5.78 15.95 -3.46
N LYS A 29 4.76 16.40 -2.72
CA LYS A 29 3.67 15.55 -2.22
C LYS A 29 2.83 14.96 -3.35
N ASP A 30 2.57 15.72 -4.40
CA ASP A 30 1.73 15.26 -5.51
C ASP A 30 2.37 14.08 -6.27
N ASP A 31 3.68 14.13 -6.53
CA ASP A 31 4.36 13.00 -7.16
C ASP A 31 4.54 11.82 -6.20
N THR A 32 4.52 12.06 -4.89
CA THR A 32 4.41 10.98 -3.88
C THR A 32 3.10 10.22 -4.06
N LEU A 33 1.98 10.94 -4.18
CA LEU A 33 0.68 10.30 -4.46
C LEU A 33 0.69 9.57 -5.80
N LYS A 34 1.17 10.22 -6.88
CA LYS A 34 1.25 9.60 -8.21
C LYS A 34 2.11 8.33 -8.20
N THR A 35 3.19 8.31 -7.41
CA THR A 35 4.05 7.14 -7.26
C THR A 35 3.27 5.98 -6.62
N ILE A 36 2.54 6.23 -5.53
CA ILE A 36 1.73 5.20 -4.86
C ILE A 36 0.62 4.69 -5.80
N GLU A 37 0.00 5.60 -6.55
CA GLU A 37 -1.00 5.27 -7.56
C GLU A 37 -0.46 4.43 -8.71
N HIS A 38 0.76 4.72 -9.15
CA HIS A 38 1.43 3.99 -10.23
C HIS A 38 1.88 2.59 -9.80
N LEU A 39 2.41 2.47 -8.57
CA LEU A 39 2.79 1.17 -7.99
C LEU A 39 1.58 0.34 -7.57
N GLY A 40 0.42 0.97 -7.35
CA GLY A 40 -0.84 0.36 -6.94
C GLY A 40 -0.95 0.12 -5.43
N TYR A 41 0.16 0.00 -4.71
CA TYR A 41 0.23 0.05 -3.25
C TYR A 41 1.68 0.20 -2.77
N ILE A 42 1.85 0.52 -1.49
CA ILE A 42 3.13 0.36 -0.77
C ILE A 42 2.90 -0.47 0.49
N GLN A 43 3.72 -1.49 0.72
CA GLN A 43 3.61 -2.35 1.90
C GLN A 43 4.08 -1.62 3.17
N ILE A 44 3.28 -1.69 4.22
CA ILE A 44 3.64 -1.21 5.56
C ILE A 44 4.61 -2.21 6.17
N ASP A 45 5.73 -1.70 6.68
CA ASP A 45 6.76 -2.48 7.35
C ASP A 45 6.76 -2.14 8.83
N THR A 46 6.91 -3.16 9.68
CA THR A 46 6.97 -3.05 11.13
C THR A 46 8.40 -2.85 11.65
N LEU A 47 9.43 -3.15 10.86
CA LEU A 47 10.83 -2.97 11.25
C LEU A 47 11.31 -1.55 10.91
N SER A 48 11.99 -0.91 11.87
CA SER A 48 12.42 0.49 11.75
C SER A 48 13.82 0.74 12.32
N VAL A 49 14.74 -0.23 12.23
CA VAL A 49 16.11 -0.09 12.77
C VAL A 49 16.86 1.08 12.14
N VAL A 50 16.68 1.30 10.83
CA VAL A 50 17.16 2.49 10.11
C VAL A 50 15.98 3.40 9.81
N GLU A 51 15.05 2.89 9.00
CA GLU A 51 13.77 3.49 8.66
C GLU A 51 12.89 2.40 8.04
N ARG A 52 11.57 2.54 8.08
CA ARG A 52 10.62 1.55 7.52
C ARG A 52 10.75 1.45 6.00
N ALA A 53 10.64 0.23 5.44
CA ALA A 53 10.84 -0.07 4.02
C ALA A 53 9.98 0.76 3.04
N HIS A 54 8.76 1.14 3.43
CA HIS A 54 7.90 1.99 2.60
C HIS A 54 8.45 3.39 2.37
N HIS A 55 9.18 3.96 3.32
CA HIS A 55 9.83 5.25 3.12
C HIS A 55 11.00 5.14 2.15
N HIS A 56 11.78 4.07 2.22
CA HIS A 56 12.86 3.79 1.25
C HIS A 56 12.32 3.65 -0.18
N THR A 57 11.14 3.03 -0.33
CA THR A 57 10.46 2.88 -1.63
C THR A 57 10.11 4.23 -2.26
N LEU A 58 9.65 5.20 -1.47
CA LEU A 58 9.32 6.54 -1.95
C LEU A 58 10.59 7.37 -2.17
N TRP A 59 11.53 7.31 -1.23
CA TRP A 59 12.81 8.02 -1.32
C TRP A 59 13.62 7.63 -2.56
N SER A 60 13.58 6.37 -3.00
CA SER A 60 14.29 5.94 -4.21
C SER A 60 13.73 6.50 -5.52
N ARG A 61 12.57 7.17 -5.49
CA ARG A 61 11.84 7.67 -6.66
C ARG A 61 11.65 9.18 -6.64
N ILE A 62 11.49 9.77 -5.45
CA ILE A 62 11.13 11.17 -5.25
C ILE A 62 12.32 11.88 -4.60
N SER A 63 12.92 12.81 -5.33
CA SER A 63 14.23 13.39 -4.99
C SER A 63 14.22 14.22 -3.71
N ASP A 64 13.11 14.88 -3.40
CA ASP A 64 12.91 15.72 -2.22
C ASP A 64 11.92 15.09 -1.20
N TYR A 65 11.78 13.75 -1.24
CA TYR A 65 10.79 13.03 -0.44
C TYR A 65 10.82 13.41 1.05
N LYS A 66 9.66 13.82 1.58
CA LYS A 66 9.43 14.02 3.01
C LYS A 66 8.50 12.95 3.55
N LYS A 67 8.89 12.34 4.69
CA LYS A 67 8.07 11.33 5.37
C LYS A 67 6.66 11.84 5.73
N SER A 68 6.54 13.13 6.05
CA SER A 68 5.26 13.75 6.39
C SER A 68 4.25 13.63 5.27
N TRP A 69 4.67 13.64 4.00
CA TRP A 69 3.77 13.56 2.86
C TRP A 69 2.99 12.25 2.80
N LEU A 70 3.58 11.12 3.19
CA LEU A 70 2.84 9.85 3.24
C LEU A 70 1.72 9.92 4.30
N HIS A 71 2.02 10.50 5.45
CA HIS A 71 1.05 10.68 6.54
C HIS A 71 -0.03 11.72 6.16
N GLU A 72 0.36 12.86 5.61
CA GLU A 72 -0.56 13.90 5.12
C GLU A 72 -1.52 13.34 4.07
N LEU A 73 -1.02 12.60 3.07
CA LEU A 73 -1.86 11.97 2.05
C LEU A 73 -2.85 10.95 2.64
N PHE A 74 -2.48 10.27 3.72
CA PHE A 74 -3.38 9.39 4.44
C PHE A 74 -4.47 10.18 5.20
N GLU A 75 -4.10 11.21 5.95
CA GLU A 75 -5.02 12.09 6.67
C GLU A 75 -5.99 12.83 5.73
N GLU A 76 -5.49 13.26 4.57
CA GLU A 76 -6.25 13.90 3.48
C GLU A 76 -7.16 12.91 2.72
N LYS A 77 -7.14 11.62 3.09
CA LYS A 77 -7.94 10.54 2.48
C LYS A 77 -7.61 10.29 1.01
N HIS A 78 -6.43 10.68 0.56
CA HIS A 78 -5.90 10.24 -0.74
C HIS A 78 -5.44 8.78 -0.69
N LEU A 79 -5.11 8.27 0.50
CA LEU A 79 -4.72 6.89 0.75
C LEU A 79 -5.62 6.23 1.80
N PHE A 80 -5.65 4.90 1.81
CA PHE A 80 -6.24 4.12 2.90
C PHE A 80 -5.37 2.91 3.24
N GLU A 81 -5.46 2.45 4.47
CA GLU A 81 -4.80 1.23 4.92
C GLU A 81 -5.72 0.01 4.78
N TYR A 82 -5.19 -1.08 4.23
CA TYR A 82 -5.94 -2.34 4.13
C TYR A 82 -5.01 -3.54 4.01
N TRP A 83 -5.53 -4.70 4.43
CA TRP A 83 -4.88 -5.99 4.19
C TRP A 83 -5.15 -6.47 2.76
N SER A 84 -4.29 -6.05 1.83
CA SER A 84 -4.30 -6.49 0.44
C SER A 84 -3.46 -7.78 0.29
N HIS A 85 -2.38 -7.75 -0.50
CA HIS A 85 -1.32 -8.76 -0.48
C HIS A 85 -0.63 -8.82 0.91
N ALA A 86 -0.41 -7.64 1.51
CA ALA A 86 0.05 -7.44 2.88
C ALA A 86 -0.69 -6.24 3.51
N ALA A 87 -0.34 -5.87 4.74
CA ALA A 87 -0.72 -4.55 5.26
C ALA A 87 -0.08 -3.47 4.38
N SER A 88 -0.89 -2.59 3.79
CA SER A 88 -0.43 -1.66 2.77
C SER A 88 -1.17 -0.32 2.83
N TYR A 89 -0.49 0.74 2.38
CA TYR A 89 -1.12 1.97 1.88
C TYR A 89 -1.58 1.75 0.44
N LEU A 90 -2.85 2.03 0.16
CA LEU A 90 -3.44 1.95 -1.18
C LEU A 90 -4.06 3.28 -1.60
N PRO A 91 -4.11 3.59 -2.91
CA PRO A 91 -4.81 4.76 -3.42
C PRO A 91 -6.30 4.73 -3.11
N MET A 92 -6.87 5.83 -2.63
CA MET A 92 -8.31 5.92 -2.35
C MET A 92 -9.17 5.67 -3.60
N LYS A 93 -8.69 6.03 -4.80
CA LYS A 93 -9.36 5.75 -6.08
C LYS A 93 -9.63 4.24 -6.31
N ASP A 94 -8.85 3.38 -5.65
CA ASP A 94 -8.92 1.93 -5.76
C ASP A 94 -9.70 1.27 -4.60
N PHE A 95 -10.29 2.08 -3.70
CA PHE A 95 -11.06 1.57 -2.54
C PHE A 95 -12.15 0.58 -2.94
N ARG A 96 -12.81 0.80 -4.08
CA ARG A 96 -13.86 -0.09 -4.63
C ARG A 96 -13.40 -1.54 -4.78
N PHE A 97 -12.12 -1.78 -5.08
CA PHE A 97 -11.58 -3.13 -5.25
C PHE A 97 -11.44 -3.87 -3.91
N SER A 98 -11.30 -3.14 -2.80
CA SER A 98 -11.31 -3.73 -1.45
C SER A 98 -12.70 -4.25 -1.04
N LEU A 99 -13.77 -3.71 -1.63
CA LEU A 99 -15.15 -4.02 -1.22
C LEU A 99 -15.53 -5.47 -1.50
N LEU A 100 -15.02 -6.08 -2.58
CA LEU A 100 -15.30 -7.47 -2.92
C LEU A 100 -14.85 -8.41 -1.80
N ARG A 101 -13.62 -8.21 -1.30
CA ARG A 101 -13.06 -9.02 -0.22
C ARG A 101 -13.76 -8.72 1.12
N LYS A 102 -14.07 -7.45 1.40
CA LYS A 102 -14.85 -7.06 2.60
C LYS A 102 -16.24 -7.70 2.60
N SER A 103 -16.94 -7.67 1.48
CA SER A 103 -18.25 -8.30 1.28
C SER A 103 -18.17 -9.81 1.50
N ALA A 104 -17.14 -10.47 0.97
CA ALA A 104 -16.94 -11.90 1.21
C ALA A 104 -16.80 -12.22 2.72
N TYR A 105 -16.08 -11.41 3.50
CA TYR A 105 -15.98 -11.59 4.95
C TYR A 105 -17.29 -11.33 5.70
N ILE A 106 -18.09 -10.35 5.24
CA ILE A 106 -19.45 -10.13 5.75
C ILE A 106 -20.32 -11.36 5.50
N ASN A 107 -20.20 -11.97 4.31
CA ASN A 107 -20.95 -13.15 3.89
C ASN A 107 -20.34 -14.49 4.40
N GLY A 108 -19.46 -14.44 5.40
CA GLY A 108 -18.99 -15.65 6.08
C GLY A 108 -17.74 -16.31 5.51
N LYS A 109 -16.99 -15.66 4.60
CA LYS A 109 -15.67 -16.14 4.19
C LYS A 109 -14.75 -16.29 5.41
N SER A 110 -14.13 -17.46 5.57
CA SER A 110 -13.15 -17.70 6.62
C SER A 110 -11.77 -17.18 6.24
N HIS A 111 -10.97 -16.83 7.24
CA HIS A 111 -9.53 -16.63 7.08
C HIS A 111 -8.82 -18.00 6.99
N TRP A 112 -7.53 -17.97 6.62
CA TRP A 112 -6.66 -19.16 6.64
C TRP A 112 -6.40 -19.73 8.05
N PHE A 113 -6.93 -19.07 9.09
CA PHE A 113 -6.88 -19.50 10.48
C PHE A 113 -8.26 -19.34 11.14
N GLU A 114 -8.48 -20.10 12.21
CA GLU A 114 -9.73 -20.05 12.97
C GLU A 114 -9.86 -18.71 13.72
N GLN A 115 -11.02 -18.06 13.61
CA GLN A 115 -11.26 -16.78 14.28
C GLN A 115 -11.52 -17.00 15.77
N ASP A 116 -10.73 -16.37 16.64
CA ASP A 116 -11.06 -16.27 18.05
C ASP A 116 -12.28 -15.32 18.24
N LYS A 117 -13.44 -15.93 18.46
CA LYS A 117 -14.71 -15.23 18.65
C LYS A 117 -14.71 -14.33 19.89
N LYS A 118 -13.96 -14.68 20.94
CA LYS A 118 -13.84 -13.87 22.17
C LYS A 118 -13.04 -12.60 21.87
N VAL A 119 -11.88 -12.73 21.22
CA VAL A 119 -11.05 -11.58 20.82
C VAL A 119 -11.81 -10.69 19.84
N LYS A 120 -12.46 -11.26 18.82
CA LYS A 120 -13.28 -10.50 17.87
C LYS A 120 -14.37 -9.68 18.59
N ARG A 121 -15.10 -10.29 19.52
CA ARG A 121 -16.14 -9.61 20.29
C ARG A 121 -15.54 -8.49 21.15
N PHE A 122 -14.42 -8.77 21.81
CA PHE A 122 -13.71 -7.80 22.64
C PHE A 122 -13.29 -6.55 21.84
N VAL A 123 -12.62 -6.74 20.69
CA VAL A 123 -12.19 -5.65 19.82
C VAL A 123 -13.39 -4.84 19.31
N LEU A 124 -14.44 -5.51 18.83
CA LEU A 124 -15.65 -4.81 18.35
C LEU A 124 -16.35 -4.00 19.46
N ASN A 125 -16.40 -4.52 20.69
CA ASN A 125 -16.99 -3.79 21.81
C ASN A 125 -16.18 -2.55 22.19
N ARG A 126 -14.84 -2.64 22.14
CA ARG A 126 -13.97 -1.48 22.36
C ARG A 126 -14.19 -0.40 21.31
N ILE A 127 -14.22 -0.76 20.02
CA ILE A 127 -14.47 0.20 18.93
C ILE A 127 -15.81 0.94 19.13
N LYS A 128 -16.86 0.23 19.57
CA LYS A 128 -18.17 0.85 19.83
C LYS A 128 -18.16 1.84 21.00
N ARG A 129 -17.37 1.58 22.04
CA ARG A 129 -17.33 2.38 23.26
C ARG A 129 -16.35 3.54 23.19
N GLU A 130 -15.19 3.30 22.58
CA GLU A 130 -14.04 4.20 22.59
C GLU A 130 -13.87 4.95 21.26
N GLY A 131 -14.55 4.51 20.19
CA GLY A 131 -14.32 5.01 18.83
C GLY A 131 -13.20 4.23 18.11
N PRO A 132 -12.61 4.79 17.04
CA PRO A 132 -11.42 4.23 16.41
C PRO A 132 -10.32 3.95 17.44
N LEU A 133 -9.75 2.73 17.41
CA LEU A 133 -8.68 2.29 18.31
C LEU A 133 -7.29 2.57 17.72
#